data_AF-A0A9D2K873-F1
#
_entry.id   AF-A0A9D2K873-F1
#
_cell.length_a   1.000
_cell.length_b   1.000
_cell.length_c   1.000
_cell.angle_alpha   90.00
_cell.angle_beta   90.00
_cell.angle_gamma   90.00
#
_symmetry.space_group_name_H-M   'P 1'
#
loop_
_entity.id
_entity.type
_entity.pdbx_description
1 polymer ?
#
loop_
_entity_poly.entity_id
_entity_poly.type
_entity_poly.pdbx_seq_one_letter_code
_entity_poly.pdbx_strand_id
1 'polypeptide(L)'
;MAHAKKNQALLLFVRRQEYRRRLEDKERWGHVGGRIYTIAKIFYIIGFLYSLVINLAYMLGRWLLLQDSAQGLAEINDADYRSALYLVLGMTILQIAGLVLVFARKSLPALICTALSSVLLLVHYYQALAGQDEFANNGISNYLFRHVLPLIILLVAAVILFVIHVRERRAENAAYDRLTREIYKKHAKEEGVMGQEEWEELLNKYAEGSGLKGARKEDA
;
A
#
# COMPACT_ATOMS: atom_id res chain seq x y z
N MET A 1 -0.21 5.81 30.99
CA MET A 1 -1.50 5.23 30.56
C MET A 1 -1.22 4.20 29.49
N ALA A 2 -1.36 2.92 29.81
CA ALA A 2 -1.27 1.84 28.83
C ALA A 2 -2.19 2.15 27.64
N HIS A 3 -1.79 1.73 26.43
CA HIS A 3 -2.57 1.90 25.20
C HIS A 3 -3.93 1.19 25.31
N ALA A 4 -4.90 1.83 25.98
CA ALA A 4 -6.28 1.41 25.96
C ALA A 4 -6.73 1.39 24.49
N LYS A 5 -7.34 0.27 24.09
CA LYS A 5 -7.85 0.07 22.73
C LYS A 5 -8.80 1.23 22.42
N LYS A 6 -8.51 1.99 21.36
CA LYS A 6 -9.35 3.15 20.98
C LYS A 6 -10.81 2.72 20.86
N ASN A 7 -11.72 3.48 21.46
CA ASN A 7 -13.16 3.26 21.31
C ASN A 7 -13.55 3.38 19.83
N GLN A 8 -14.06 2.28 19.26
CA GLN A 8 -14.35 2.19 17.82
C GLN A 8 -15.51 3.08 17.37
N ALA A 9 -16.53 3.25 18.21
CA ALA A 9 -17.67 4.09 17.90
C ALA A 9 -17.27 5.56 17.79
N LEU A 10 -16.45 6.03 18.74
CA LEU A 10 -15.90 7.38 18.71
C LEU A 10 -14.93 7.60 17.54
N LEU A 11 -14.12 6.60 17.19
CA LEU A 11 -13.23 6.68 16.03
C LEU A 11 -14.02 6.84 14.71
N LEU A 12 -15.11 6.08 14.56
CA LEU A 12 -16.01 6.22 13.41
C LEU A 12 -16.66 7.61 13.35
N PHE A 13 -17.05 8.16 14.49
CA PHE A 13 -17.55 9.53 14.56
C PHE A 13 -16.50 10.56 14.08
N VAL A 14 -15.27 10.48 14.60
CA VAL A 14 -14.16 11.37 14.21
C VAL A 14 -13.89 11.28 12.70
N ARG A 15 -13.88 10.07 12.13
CA ARG A 15 -13.73 9.88 10.68
C ARG A 15 -14.81 10.58 9.87
N ARG A 16 -16.07 10.51 10.31
CA ARG A 16 -17.19 11.19 9.63
C ARG A 16 -17.10 12.70 9.76
N GLN A 17 -16.72 13.21 10.93
CA GLN A 17 -16.51 14.66 11.12
C GLN A 17 -15.38 15.17 10.24
N GLU A 18 -14.23 14.48 10.22
CA GLU A 18 -13.12 14.82 9.33
C GLU A 18 -13.53 14.77 7.85
N TYR A 19 -14.34 13.78 7.45
CA TYR A 19 -14.87 13.70 6.10
C TYR A 19 -15.80 14.89 5.76
N ARG A 20 -16.73 15.25 6.65
CA ARG A 20 -17.60 16.43 6.48
C ARG A 20 -16.80 17.73 6.40
N ARG A 21 -15.85 17.93 7.32
CA ARG A 21 -14.96 19.10 7.31
C ARG A 21 -14.25 19.23 5.96
N ARG A 22 -13.74 18.13 5.41
CA ARG A 22 -13.07 18.15 4.10
C ARG A 22 -14.00 18.49 2.94
N LEU A 23 -15.26 18.07 3.00
CA LEU A 23 -16.27 18.45 2.00
C LEU A 23 -16.59 19.95 2.10
N GLU A 24 -16.76 20.47 3.31
CA GLU A 24 -17.00 21.89 3.58
C GLU A 24 -15.82 22.76 3.15
N ASP A 25 -14.59 22.36 3.50
CA ASP A 25 -13.33 23.02 3.15
C ASP A 25 -12.94 22.84 1.67
N LYS A 26 -13.71 22.03 0.91
CA LYS A 26 -13.41 21.66 -0.48
C LYS A 26 -12.00 21.12 -0.68
N GLU A 27 -11.46 20.39 0.30
CA GLU A 27 -10.11 19.82 0.25
C GLU A 27 -10.07 18.65 -0.75
N ARG A 28 -9.51 18.86 -1.95
CA ARG A 28 -9.58 17.88 -3.06
C ARG A 28 -8.35 17.00 -3.25
N TRP A 29 -7.21 17.32 -2.64
CA TRP A 29 -5.92 16.82 -3.14
C TRP A 29 -5.20 15.84 -2.20
N GLY A 30 -5.12 16.11 -0.90
CA GLY A 30 -4.15 15.48 0.01
C GLY A 30 -4.69 14.42 0.98
N HIS A 31 -5.77 13.72 0.66
CA HIS A 31 -6.37 12.70 1.53
C HIS A 31 -6.70 11.40 0.77
N VAL A 32 -7.00 10.30 1.48
CA VAL A 32 -7.49 9.06 0.87
C VAL A 32 -8.82 9.35 0.14
N GLY A 33 -8.84 9.09 -1.17
CA GLY A 33 -9.95 9.45 -2.06
C GLY A 33 -9.83 10.80 -2.77
N GLY A 34 -8.83 11.62 -2.41
CA GLY A 34 -8.50 12.86 -3.13
C GLY A 34 -7.86 12.60 -4.49
N ARG A 35 -7.70 13.66 -5.30
CA ARG A 35 -7.17 13.57 -6.67
C ARG A 35 -5.76 12.97 -6.73
N ILE A 36 -4.84 13.38 -5.87
CA ILE A 36 -3.45 12.86 -5.86
C ILE A 36 -3.46 11.36 -5.51
N TYR A 37 -4.28 10.98 -4.52
CA TYR A 37 -4.45 9.58 -4.15
C TYR A 37 -4.94 8.73 -5.32
N THR A 38 -5.96 9.19 -6.04
CA THR A 38 -6.51 8.50 -7.20
C THR A 38 -5.50 8.41 -8.34
N ILE A 39 -4.81 9.51 -8.66
CA ILE A 39 -3.76 9.54 -9.69
C ILE A 39 -2.63 8.57 -9.33
N ALA A 40 -2.12 8.63 -8.10
CA ALA A 40 -1.07 7.72 -7.63
C ALA A 40 -1.52 6.26 -7.71
N LYS A 41 -2.78 5.96 -7.35
CA LYS A 41 -3.33 4.60 -7.46
C LYS A 41 -3.42 4.13 -8.92
N ILE A 42 -3.79 5.00 -9.85
CA ILE A 42 -3.80 4.69 -11.28
C ILE A 42 -2.38 4.38 -11.76
N PHE A 43 -1.39 5.23 -11.47
CA PHE A 43 0.00 4.98 -11.83
C PHE A 43 0.55 3.70 -11.19
N TYR A 44 0.17 3.40 -9.95
CA TYR A 44 0.50 2.14 -9.29
C TYR A 44 -0.04 0.95 -10.09
N ILE A 45 -1.31 0.97 -10.50
CA ILE A 45 -1.94 -0.11 -11.28
C ILE A 45 -1.28 -0.25 -12.65
N ILE A 46 -1.02 0.87 -13.35
CA ILE A 46 -0.35 0.85 -14.66
C ILE A 46 1.06 0.26 -14.54
N GLY A 47 1.86 0.72 -13.58
CA GLY A 47 3.20 0.19 -13.33
C GLY A 47 3.17 -1.30 -12.95
N PHE A 48 2.18 -1.72 -12.17
CA PHE A 48 1.98 -3.12 -11.80
C PHE A 48 1.67 -3.98 -13.02
N LEU A 49 0.67 -3.60 -13.83
CA LEU A 49 0.27 -4.36 -15.02
C LEU A 49 1.42 -4.48 -16.02
N TYR A 50 2.16 -3.39 -16.22
CA TYR A 50 3.32 -3.39 -17.10
C TYR A 50 4.43 -4.32 -16.57
N SER A 51 4.76 -4.22 -15.28
CA SER A 51 5.73 -5.13 -14.64
C SER A 51 5.28 -6.59 -14.72
N LEU A 52 3.98 -6.86 -14.55
CA LEU A 52 3.43 -8.21 -14.62
C LEU A 52 3.62 -8.82 -16.01
N VAL A 53 3.34 -8.06 -17.07
CA VAL A 53 3.54 -8.51 -18.46
C VAL A 53 5.01 -8.84 -18.71
N ILE A 54 5.93 -8.02 -18.22
CA ILE A 54 7.38 -8.28 -18.35
C ILE A 54 7.81 -9.52 -17.59
N ASN A 55 7.36 -9.66 -16.34
CA ASN A 55 7.71 -10.83 -15.54
C ASN A 55 7.19 -12.11 -16.20
N LEU A 56 5.96 -12.10 -16.72
CA LEU A 56 5.37 -13.23 -17.45
C LEU A 56 6.14 -13.54 -18.73
N ALA A 57 6.50 -12.53 -19.53
CA ALA A 57 7.28 -12.72 -20.74
C ALA A 57 8.68 -13.29 -20.44
N TYR A 58 9.34 -12.77 -19.40
CA TYR A 58 10.63 -13.26 -18.93
C TYR A 58 10.54 -14.72 -18.48
N MET A 59 9.52 -15.06 -17.68
CA MET A 59 9.32 -16.43 -17.22
C MET A 59 9.03 -17.39 -18.38
N LEU A 60 8.19 -16.98 -19.33
CA LEU A 60 7.89 -17.78 -20.52
C LEU A 60 9.16 -18.03 -21.36
N GLY A 61 9.96 -16.99 -21.62
CA GLY A 61 11.20 -17.12 -22.38
C GLY A 61 12.22 -18.05 -21.72
N ARG A 62 12.40 -17.94 -20.40
CA ARG A 62 13.29 -18.84 -19.64
C ARG A 62 12.75 -20.27 -19.58
N TRP A 63 11.43 -20.44 -19.49
CA TRP A 63 10.80 -21.76 -19.51
C TRP A 63 10.99 -22.47 -20.85
N LEU A 64 10.82 -21.76 -21.98
CA LEU A 64 11.06 -22.32 -23.31
C LEU A 64 12.51 -22.78 -23.49
N LEU A 65 13.49 -21.97 -23.05
CA LEU A 65 14.90 -22.33 -23.13
C LEU A 65 15.25 -23.57 -22.28
N LEU A 66 14.59 -23.77 -21.13
CA LEU A 66 14.72 -25.01 -20.35
C LEU A 66 14.14 -26.23 -21.09
N GLN A 67 13.06 -26.05 -21.86
CA GLN A 67 12.51 -27.12 -22.69
C GLN A 67 13.46 -27.46 -23.86
N ASP A 68 14.03 -26.45 -24.52
CA ASP A 68 15.00 -26.64 -25.60
C ASP A 68 16.27 -27.34 -25.10
N SER A 69 16.77 -26.96 -23.91
CA SER A 69 17.89 -27.61 -23.22
C SER A 69 17.62 -29.09 -22.95
N ALA A 70 16.43 -29.40 -22.42
CA ALA A 70 16.03 -30.79 -22.14
C ALA A 70 15.92 -31.66 -23.41
N GLN A 71 15.74 -31.04 -24.58
CA GLN A 71 15.73 -31.70 -25.88
C GLN A 71 17.11 -31.72 -26.57
N GLY A 72 18.14 -31.16 -25.95
CA GLY A 72 19.49 -31.04 -26.51
C GLY A 72 19.61 -29.97 -27.62
N LEU A 73 18.65 -29.05 -27.72
CA LEU A 73 18.62 -27.98 -28.72
C LEU A 73 19.34 -26.71 -28.26
N ALA A 74 19.67 -26.60 -26.97
CA ALA A 74 20.38 -25.47 -26.40
C ALA A 74 21.34 -25.91 -25.28
N GLU A 75 22.55 -25.36 -25.23
CA GLU A 75 23.46 -25.53 -24.10
C GLU A 75 23.30 -24.37 -23.13
N ILE A 76 22.62 -24.62 -22.00
CA ILE A 76 22.42 -23.62 -20.94
C ILE A 76 22.75 -24.22 -19.57
N ASN A 77 23.02 -23.34 -18.60
CA ASN A 77 23.08 -23.75 -17.20
C ASN A 77 21.66 -23.85 -16.62
N ASP A 78 21.09 -25.05 -16.63
CA ASP A 78 19.75 -25.35 -16.11
C ASP A 78 19.50 -24.81 -14.69
N ALA A 79 20.49 -24.89 -13.80
CA ALA A 79 20.36 -24.45 -12.41
C ALA A 79 20.17 -22.93 -12.30
N ASP A 80 20.93 -22.16 -13.09
CA ASP A 80 20.84 -20.70 -13.12
C ASP A 80 19.50 -20.24 -13.71
N TYR A 81 19.04 -20.91 -14.77
CA TYR A 81 17.75 -20.57 -15.38
C TYR A 81 16.57 -20.86 -14.46
N ARG A 82 16.60 -21.99 -13.74
CA ARG A 82 15.57 -22.34 -12.75
C ARG A 82 15.58 -21.39 -11.55
N SER A 83 16.75 -21.04 -11.03
CA SER A 83 16.85 -20.10 -9.90
C SER A 83 16.32 -18.71 -10.27
N ALA A 84 16.64 -18.22 -11.47
CA ALA A 84 16.09 -16.97 -12.01
C ALA A 84 14.57 -17.02 -12.16
N LEU A 85 14.01 -18.15 -12.63
CA LEU A 85 12.57 -18.35 -12.71
C LEU A 85 11.89 -18.26 -11.34
N TYR A 86 12.42 -18.97 -10.34
CA TYR A 86 11.86 -18.95 -8.99
C TYR A 86 11.96 -17.56 -8.34
N LEU A 87 13.04 -16.83 -8.57
CA LEU A 87 13.18 -15.46 -8.09
C LEU A 87 12.09 -14.55 -8.69
N VAL A 88 11.95 -14.54 -10.01
CA VAL A 88 10.95 -13.69 -10.69
C VAL A 88 9.53 -14.09 -10.30
N LEU A 89 9.25 -15.39 -10.17
CA LEU A 89 7.96 -15.88 -9.68
C LEU A 89 7.67 -15.39 -8.26
N GLY A 90 8.63 -15.54 -7.33
CA GLY A 90 8.49 -15.09 -5.95
C GLY A 90 8.26 -13.57 -5.84
N MET A 91 9.01 -12.78 -6.63
CA MET A 91 8.83 -11.33 -6.67
C MET A 91 7.50 -10.91 -7.30
N THR A 92 7.00 -11.66 -8.30
CA THR A 92 5.68 -11.43 -8.90
C THR A 92 4.56 -11.69 -7.89
N ILE A 93 4.64 -12.78 -7.13
CA ILE A 93 3.70 -13.07 -6.03
C ILE A 93 3.72 -11.93 -5.00
N LEU A 94 4.91 -11.44 -4.66
CA LEU A 94 5.07 -10.34 -3.71
C LEU A 94 4.49 -9.02 -4.24
N GLN A 95 4.64 -8.72 -5.54
CA GLN A 95 3.98 -7.56 -6.18
C GLN A 95 2.44 -7.68 -6.15
N ILE A 96 1.90 -8.88 -6.41
CA ILE A 96 0.47 -9.16 -6.31
C ILE A 96 -0.02 -8.93 -4.86
N ALA A 97 0.70 -9.45 -3.88
CA ALA A 97 0.40 -9.20 -2.46
C ALA A 97 0.41 -7.69 -2.14
N GLY A 98 1.40 -6.95 -2.65
CA GLY A 98 1.47 -5.49 -2.54
C GLY A 98 0.23 -4.80 -3.10
N LEU A 99 -0.21 -5.18 -4.31
CA LEU A 99 -1.44 -4.68 -4.94
C LEU A 99 -2.67 -4.94 -4.05
N VAL A 100 -2.88 -6.17 -3.59
CA VAL A 100 -4.00 -6.53 -2.71
C VAL A 100 -3.99 -5.68 -1.44
N LEU A 101 -2.82 -5.46 -0.84
CA LEU A 101 -2.67 -4.64 0.36
C LEU A 101 -2.95 -3.15 0.13
N VAL A 102 -2.63 -2.61 -1.06
CA VAL A 102 -3.04 -1.25 -1.46
C VAL A 102 -4.56 -1.13 -1.48
N PHE A 103 -5.27 -2.11 -2.07
CA PHE A 103 -6.74 -2.13 -2.07
C PHE A 103 -7.33 -2.32 -0.67
N ALA A 104 -6.69 -3.12 0.17
CA ALA A 104 -7.06 -3.30 1.58
C ALA A 104 -6.71 -2.11 2.49
N ARG A 105 -6.18 -1.00 1.92
CA ARG A 105 -5.73 0.21 2.65
C ARG A 105 -4.68 -0.08 3.74
N LYS A 106 -3.88 -1.14 3.55
CA LYS A 106 -2.75 -1.50 4.42
C LYS A 106 -1.46 -0.96 3.82
N SER A 107 -1.28 0.35 3.90
CA SER A 107 -0.24 1.06 3.14
C SER A 107 1.21 0.69 3.50
N LEU A 108 1.50 0.40 4.78
CA LEU A 108 2.85 0.00 5.20
C LEU A 108 3.28 -1.36 4.63
N PRO A 109 2.54 -2.47 4.86
CA PRO A 109 2.94 -3.75 4.31
C PRO A 109 2.86 -3.75 2.77
N ALA A 110 1.94 -2.99 2.17
CA ALA A 110 1.93 -2.78 0.72
C ALA A 110 3.25 -2.19 0.23
N LEU A 111 3.72 -1.09 0.85
CA LEU A 111 4.99 -0.46 0.50
C LEU A 111 6.17 -1.42 0.65
N ILE A 112 6.21 -2.21 1.73
CA ILE A 112 7.30 -3.18 1.95
C ILE A 112 7.31 -4.24 0.84
N CYS A 113 6.16 -4.85 0.53
CA CYS A 113 6.05 -5.83 -0.55
C CYS A 113 6.47 -5.25 -1.90
N THR A 114 5.98 -4.05 -2.23
CA THR A 114 6.32 -3.37 -3.49
C THR A 114 7.79 -2.99 -3.55
N ALA A 115 8.36 -2.45 -2.48
CA ALA A 115 9.75 -2.03 -2.45
C ALA A 115 10.70 -3.22 -2.56
N LEU A 116 10.47 -4.27 -1.77
CA LEU A 116 11.31 -5.46 -1.78
C LEU A 116 11.29 -6.14 -3.16
N SER A 117 10.09 -6.33 -3.72
CA SER A 117 9.96 -6.92 -5.06
C SER A 117 10.59 -6.07 -6.15
N SER A 118 10.35 -4.75 -6.14
CA SER A 118 10.87 -3.86 -7.18
C SER A 118 12.40 -3.75 -7.14
N VAL A 119 12.99 -3.64 -5.96
CA VAL A 119 14.45 -3.57 -5.81
C VAL A 119 15.12 -4.87 -6.23
N LEU A 120 14.60 -6.02 -5.79
CA LEU A 120 15.16 -7.32 -6.17
C LEU A 120 15.01 -7.59 -7.67
N LEU A 121 13.87 -7.24 -8.28
CA LEU A 121 13.70 -7.35 -9.74
C LEU A 121 14.63 -6.40 -10.50
N LEU A 122 14.86 -5.17 -10.03
CA LEU A 122 15.81 -4.23 -10.64
C LEU A 122 17.22 -4.82 -10.67
N VAL A 123 17.70 -5.34 -9.54
CA VAL A 123 19.02 -5.97 -9.42
C VAL A 123 19.10 -7.21 -10.31
N HIS A 124 18.08 -8.07 -10.28
CA HIS A 124 18.01 -9.28 -11.09
C HIS A 124 18.06 -8.96 -12.59
N TYR A 125 17.23 -8.03 -13.07
CA TYR A 125 17.23 -7.64 -14.48
C TYR A 125 18.52 -6.95 -14.89
N TYR A 126 19.12 -6.15 -14.01
CA TYR A 126 20.45 -5.58 -14.28
C TYR A 126 21.47 -6.69 -14.52
N GLN A 127 21.57 -7.67 -13.63
CA GLN A 127 22.53 -8.78 -13.76
C GLN A 127 22.24 -9.66 -14.98
N ALA A 128 20.96 -9.98 -15.21
CA ALA A 128 20.54 -10.84 -16.31
C ALA A 128 20.81 -10.21 -17.69
N LEU A 129 20.61 -8.90 -17.84
CA LEU A 129 20.85 -8.18 -19.10
C LEU A 129 22.28 -7.67 -19.23
N ALA A 130 22.98 -7.34 -18.14
CA ALA A 130 24.37 -6.84 -18.19
C ALA A 130 25.37 -7.92 -18.62
N GLY A 131 25.06 -9.19 -18.34
CA GLY A 131 25.87 -10.34 -18.74
C GLY A 131 25.60 -10.85 -20.15
N GLN A 132 24.59 -10.34 -20.85
CA GLN A 132 24.30 -10.70 -22.24
C GLN A 132 24.54 -9.45 -23.09
N ASP A 133 25.08 -9.59 -24.30
CA ASP A 133 25.40 -8.46 -25.20
C ASP A 133 24.18 -7.56 -25.58
N GLU A 134 23.02 -7.72 -24.94
CA GLU A 134 21.85 -6.87 -25.02
C GLU A 134 22.14 -5.40 -24.72
N PHE A 135 23.02 -5.05 -23.77
CA PHE A 135 23.40 -3.64 -23.59
C PHE A 135 24.16 -3.09 -24.79
N ALA A 136 24.98 -3.92 -25.44
CA ALA A 136 25.74 -3.54 -26.64
C ALA A 136 24.84 -3.47 -27.89
N ASN A 137 23.87 -4.39 -28.03
CA ASN A 137 23.04 -4.52 -29.22
C ASN A 137 21.72 -3.72 -29.17
N ASN A 138 21.12 -3.55 -27.98
CA ASN A 138 19.82 -2.89 -27.80
C ASN A 138 19.91 -1.54 -27.05
N GLY A 139 21.08 -1.21 -26.52
CA GLY A 139 21.34 0.03 -25.80
C GLY A 139 20.71 0.10 -24.41
N ILE A 140 21.34 0.90 -23.53
CA ILE A 140 20.89 1.10 -22.13
C ILE A 140 19.46 1.65 -22.02
N SER A 141 19.01 2.40 -23.04
CA SER A 141 17.67 2.98 -23.07
C SER A 141 16.57 1.93 -23.06
N ASN A 142 16.73 0.84 -23.82
CA ASN A 142 15.72 -0.20 -23.91
C ASN A 142 15.57 -0.95 -22.56
N TYR A 143 16.70 -1.17 -21.87
CA TYR A 143 16.70 -1.68 -20.50
C TYR A 143 15.97 -0.73 -19.53
N LEU A 144 16.26 0.57 -19.60
CA LEU A 144 15.63 1.57 -18.72
C LEU A 144 14.11 1.64 -18.92
N PHE A 145 13.64 1.69 -20.17
CA PHE A 145 12.21 1.81 -20.45
C PHE A 145 11.43 0.52 -20.19
N ARG A 146 12.02 -0.63 -20.51
CA ARG A 146 11.35 -1.92 -20.27
C ARG A 146 11.37 -2.29 -18.80
N HIS A 147 12.53 -2.31 -18.15
CA HIS A 147 12.63 -2.92 -16.82
C HIS A 147 12.60 -1.89 -15.68
N VAL A 148 13.27 -0.75 -15.85
CA VAL A 148 13.50 0.18 -14.73
C VAL A 148 12.32 1.13 -14.51
N LEU A 149 11.85 1.76 -15.57
CA LEU A 149 10.80 2.78 -15.50
C LEU A 149 9.50 2.27 -14.84
N PRO A 150 8.97 1.07 -15.16
CA PRO A 150 7.74 0.57 -14.55
C PRO A 150 7.90 0.30 -13.05
N LEU A 151 9.06 -0.25 -12.65
CA LEU A 151 9.38 -0.54 -11.26
C LEU A 151 9.56 0.74 -10.45
N ILE A 152 10.18 1.78 -11.02
CA ILE A 152 10.28 3.10 -10.40
C ILE A 152 8.90 3.75 -10.25
N ILE A 153 8.08 3.75 -11.31
CA ILE A 153 6.71 4.29 -11.26
C ILE A 153 5.91 3.60 -10.15
N LEU A 154 5.99 2.27 -10.10
CA LEU A 154 5.32 1.46 -9.08
C LEU A 154 5.79 1.83 -7.66
N LEU A 155 7.10 1.95 -7.45
CA LEU A 155 7.70 2.30 -6.16
C LEU A 155 7.31 3.71 -5.72
N VAL A 156 7.44 4.71 -6.60
CA VAL A 156 7.10 6.11 -6.31
C VAL A 156 5.61 6.22 -5.98
N ALA A 157 4.75 5.57 -6.75
CA ALA A 157 3.32 5.55 -6.47
C ALA A 157 3.00 4.91 -5.11
N ALA A 158 3.67 3.81 -4.75
CA ALA A 158 3.54 3.16 -3.44
C ALA A 158 3.93 4.11 -2.29
N VAL A 159 5.03 4.84 -2.45
CA VAL A 159 5.50 5.83 -1.46
C VAL A 159 4.48 6.96 -1.29
N ILE A 160 3.96 7.51 -2.40
CA ILE A 160 2.94 8.57 -2.35
C ILE A 160 1.69 8.08 -1.60
N LEU A 161 1.20 6.88 -1.94
CA LEU A 161 0.04 6.27 -1.27
C LEU A 161 0.31 6.05 0.23
N PHE A 162 1.52 5.63 0.58
CA PHE A 162 1.93 5.46 1.97
C PHE A 162 1.95 6.78 2.74
N VAL A 163 2.57 7.83 2.19
CA VAL A 163 2.64 9.16 2.82
C VAL A 163 1.24 9.72 3.07
N ILE A 164 0.33 9.61 2.10
CA ILE A 164 -1.07 10.06 2.25
C ILE A 164 -1.75 9.31 3.39
N HIS A 165 -1.64 7.97 3.44
CA HIS A 165 -2.23 7.16 4.51
C HIS A 165 -1.65 7.50 5.89
N VAL A 166 -0.33 7.72 6.00
CA VAL A 166 0.31 8.10 7.27
C VAL A 166 -0.17 9.46 7.73
N ARG A 167 -0.21 10.45 6.83
CA ARG A 167 -0.71 11.80 7.13
C ARG A 167 -2.16 11.74 7.62
N GLU A 168 -3.01 10.97 6.95
CA GLU A 168 -4.40 10.83 7.33
C GLU A 168 -4.58 10.14 8.67
N ARG A 169 -3.83 9.05 8.93
CA ARG A 169 -3.87 8.37 10.22
C ARG A 169 -3.39 9.27 11.37
N ARG A 170 -2.40 10.14 11.12
CA ARG A 170 -1.95 11.15 12.10
C ARG A 170 -3.04 12.20 12.37
N ALA A 171 -3.69 12.70 11.32
CA ALA A 171 -4.79 13.67 11.46
C ALA A 171 -5.98 13.06 12.23
N GLU A 172 -6.39 11.84 11.89
CA GLU A 172 -7.45 11.10 12.59
C GLU A 172 -7.10 10.89 14.07
N ASN A 173 -5.86 10.48 14.37
CA ASN A 173 -5.42 10.30 15.74
C ASN A 173 -5.43 11.62 16.52
N ALA A 174 -4.96 12.72 15.94
CA ALA A 174 -4.95 14.02 16.58
C ALA A 174 -6.37 14.56 16.84
N ALA A 175 -7.29 14.36 15.90
CA ALA A 175 -8.71 14.72 16.06
C ALA A 175 -9.38 13.88 17.15
N TYR A 176 -9.11 12.58 17.19
CA TYR A 176 -9.57 11.69 18.25
C TYR A 176 -9.07 12.11 19.63
N ASP A 177 -7.78 12.42 19.74
CA ASP A 177 -7.16 12.84 21.00
C ASP A 177 -7.67 14.22 21.46
N ARG A 178 -7.99 15.13 20.54
CA ARG A 178 -8.68 16.40 20.87
C ARG A 178 -10.08 16.16 21.42
N LEU A 179 -10.90 15.39 20.70
CA LEU A 179 -12.29 15.14 21.07
C LEU A 179 -12.39 14.43 22.43
N THR A 180 -11.57 13.41 22.65
CA THR A 180 -11.50 12.72 23.95
C THR A 180 -11.09 13.66 25.08
N ARG A 181 -10.10 14.55 24.89
CA ARG A 181 -9.75 15.56 25.90
C ARG A 181 -10.88 16.54 26.18
N GLU A 182 -11.61 16.97 25.16
CA GLU A 182 -12.76 17.88 25.34
C GLU A 182 -13.90 17.21 26.10
N ILE A 183 -14.22 15.97 25.77
CA ILE A 183 -15.22 15.17 26.48
C ILE A 183 -14.81 15.00 27.95
N TYR A 184 -13.54 14.64 28.19
CA TYR A 184 -12.99 14.49 29.54
C TYR A 184 -13.08 15.80 30.31
N LYS A 185 -12.66 16.94 29.74
CA LYS A 185 -12.75 18.25 30.41
C LYS A 185 -14.17 18.65 30.77
N LYS A 186 -15.16 18.29 29.94
CA LYS A 186 -16.57 18.63 30.18
C LYS A 186 -17.23 17.77 31.26
N HIS A 187 -16.74 16.55 31.47
CA HIS A 187 -17.41 15.54 32.33
C HIS A 187 -16.55 15.04 33.50
N ALA A 188 -15.28 15.44 33.57
CA ALA A 188 -14.46 15.23 34.76
C ALA A 188 -15.09 16.05 35.89
N LYS A 189 -15.59 15.35 36.92
CA LYS A 189 -16.00 15.99 38.18
C LYS A 189 -14.78 16.70 38.77
N GLU A 190 -15.01 17.82 39.46
CA GLU A 190 -13.97 18.73 39.99
C GLU A 190 -12.88 18.04 40.84
N GLU A 191 -13.06 16.81 41.33
CA GLU A 191 -12.07 16.12 42.18
C GLU A 191 -11.79 14.64 41.85
N GLY A 192 -12.27 14.07 40.74
CA GLY A 192 -12.20 12.61 40.55
C GLY A 192 -11.69 12.16 39.20
N VAL A 193 -10.56 11.45 39.19
CA VAL A 193 -10.15 10.60 38.05
C VAL A 193 -11.31 9.64 37.74
N MET A 194 -11.91 9.77 36.55
CA MET A 194 -13.02 8.92 36.12
C MET A 194 -12.53 7.46 35.96
N GLY A 195 -13.29 6.50 36.49
CA GLY A 195 -12.99 5.08 36.34
C GLY A 195 -13.02 4.65 34.86
N GLN A 196 -12.29 3.60 34.50
CA GLN A 196 -12.15 3.18 33.09
C GLN A 196 -13.48 2.72 32.46
N GLU A 197 -14.34 2.04 33.23
CA GLU A 197 -15.67 1.62 32.76
C GLU A 197 -16.61 2.82 32.56
N GLU A 198 -16.63 3.75 33.52
CA GLU A 198 -17.41 4.99 33.44
C GLU A 198 -16.97 5.85 32.23
N TRP A 199 -15.66 5.86 31.94
CA TRP A 199 -15.11 6.51 30.76
C TRP A 199 -15.55 5.86 29.45
N GLU A 200 -15.54 4.53 29.36
CA GLU A 200 -15.98 3.80 28.16
C GLU A 200 -17.47 3.97 27.89
N GLU A 201 -18.32 3.93 28.93
CA GLU A 201 -19.74 4.21 28.81
C GLU A 201 -20.01 5.63 28.31
N LEU A 202 -19.27 6.61 28.83
CA LEU A 202 -19.43 8.01 28.45
C LEU A 202 -19.02 8.25 26.99
N LEU A 203 -17.92 7.64 26.54
CA LEU A 203 -17.52 7.69 25.13
C LEU A 203 -18.55 7.02 24.20
N ASN A 204 -19.16 5.91 24.64
CA ASN A 204 -20.21 5.23 23.88
C ASN A 204 -21.48 6.07 23.81
N LYS A 205 -21.93 6.67 24.92
CA LYS A 205 -23.10 7.57 24.94
C LYS A 205 -22.88 8.79 24.05
N TYR A 206 -21.68 9.36 24.05
CA TYR A 206 -21.36 10.49 23.17
C TYR A 206 -21.40 10.08 21.69
N ALA A 207 -20.86 8.90 21.37
CA ALA A 207 -20.95 8.34 20.03
C ALA A 207 -22.42 8.07 19.63
N GLU A 208 -23.24 7.48 20.50
CA GLU A 208 -24.66 7.20 20.22
C GLU A 208 -25.52 8.49 20.10
N GLY A 209 -25.38 9.43 21.03
CA GLY A 209 -26.13 10.70 21.06
C GLY A 209 -25.78 11.66 19.92
N SER A 210 -24.61 11.49 19.31
CA SER A 210 -24.21 12.20 18.09
C SER A 210 -24.82 11.64 16.78
N GLY A 211 -25.70 10.63 16.88
CA GLY A 211 -26.50 10.11 15.76
C GLY A 211 -25.97 8.85 15.07
N LEU A 212 -25.09 8.06 15.71
CA LEU A 212 -24.42 6.92 15.07
C LEU A 212 -25.29 5.67 14.83
N LYS A 213 -26.50 5.55 15.41
CA LYS A 213 -27.38 4.37 15.16
C LYS A 213 -28.03 4.35 13.77
N GLY A 214 -28.02 5.46 13.02
CA GLY A 214 -28.66 5.52 11.70
C GLY A 214 -27.87 4.89 10.54
N ALA A 215 -26.55 4.70 10.68
CA ALA A 215 -25.70 4.39 9.53
C ALA A 215 -24.83 3.14 9.73
N ARG A 216 -25.31 2.20 10.55
CA ARG A 216 -24.74 0.85 10.69
C ARG A 216 -25.37 -0.15 9.71
N LYS A 217 -26.28 0.30 8.83
CA LYS A 217 -27.03 -0.56 7.90
C LYS A 217 -26.84 -0.27 6.41
N GLU A 218 -26.15 0.80 6.01
CA GLU A 218 -26.08 1.17 4.58
C GLU A 218 -24.71 0.98 3.91
N ASP A 219 -23.63 0.73 4.66
CA ASP A 219 -22.27 0.63 4.09
C ASP A 219 -21.54 -0.68 4.46
N ALA A 220 -22.26 -1.80 4.58
CA ALA A 220 -21.68 -3.14 4.72
C ALA A 220 -21.71 -3.89 3.38
#